data_AF-A0A1Y0IKZ2-F1
#
_entry.id   AF-A0A1Y0IKZ2-F1
#
_cell.length_a   1.000
_cell.length_b   1.000
_cell.length_c   1.000
_cell.angle_alpha   90.00
_cell.angle_beta   90.00
_cell.angle_gamma   90.00
#
_symmetry.space_group_name_H-M   'P 1'
#
loop_
_entity.id
_entity.type
_entity.pdbx_description
1 polymer ?
#
loop_
_entity_poly.entity_id
_entity_poly.type
_entity_poly.pdbx_seq_one_letter_code
_entity_poly.pdbx_strand_id
1 'polypeptide(L)'
;MERQRILRVLKGLKSPVEQSVVLKEYYSSWRKFNRDTKEGFFAIYERFKKEHLADLEGGPLKLYLLFGFYANNSYGHSWPSIATIADFFGTQTRTIDSWMKVLVDRGLIYRDRTDKKSHTTFLVPYSDTLLKQKPRKNHEQDGQEMLEDILSVLLDMQSVYGTVVRIVHLFHWGRKKAMPDARKTYHLLLIITKREDDVLICHYRILRKLSDQGVSELFVDEPSLFESHFTYLGKPVIGIAVEHGVPVNVKGEYQAYLMELARDLVAVSEEQLQEMPRVSYGNIEDVLESEEAAMELTEEEDDEE
;
A
#
# COMPACT_ATOMS: atom_id res chain seq x y z
N MET A 1 -21.17 -21.05 -60.71
CA MET A 1 -20.24 -20.10 -60.04
C MET A 1 -20.06 -20.40 -58.55
N GLU A 2 -21.08 -20.83 -57.82
CA GLU A 2 -21.03 -21.25 -56.40
C GLU A 2 -19.89 -22.26 -56.06
N ARG A 3 -19.79 -23.35 -56.84
CA ARG A 3 -18.84 -24.44 -56.60
C ARG A 3 -17.36 -24.02 -56.68
N GLN A 4 -17.02 -23.11 -57.59
CA GLN A 4 -15.66 -22.60 -57.72
C GLN A 4 -15.29 -21.63 -56.59
N ARG A 5 -16.29 -20.96 -55.98
CA ARG A 5 -16.11 -20.09 -54.82
C ARG A 5 -15.81 -20.91 -53.56
N ILE A 6 -16.55 -22.00 -53.35
CA ILE A 6 -16.33 -22.96 -52.24
C ILE A 6 -14.96 -23.66 -52.38
N LEU A 7 -14.59 -24.10 -53.59
CA LEU A 7 -13.27 -24.69 -53.86
C LEU A 7 -12.11 -23.71 -53.66
N ARG A 8 -12.31 -22.40 -53.81
CA ARG A 8 -11.30 -21.37 -53.52
C ARG A 8 -11.11 -21.15 -52.02
N VAL A 9 -12.19 -21.24 -51.24
CA VAL A 9 -12.15 -21.17 -49.76
C VAL A 9 -11.44 -22.40 -49.20
N LEU A 10 -11.74 -23.59 -49.73
CA LEU A 10 -11.13 -24.84 -49.27
C LEU A 10 -9.66 -25.01 -49.67
N LYS A 11 -9.24 -24.45 -50.82
CA LYS A 11 -7.83 -24.43 -51.25
C LYS A 11 -6.96 -23.43 -50.48
N GLY A 12 -7.56 -22.57 -49.65
CA GLY A 12 -6.86 -21.62 -48.77
C GLY A 12 -6.63 -22.14 -47.34
N LEU A 13 -7.11 -23.35 -47.00
CA LEU A 13 -6.85 -24.00 -45.72
C LEU A 13 -5.38 -24.42 -45.67
N LYS A 14 -4.55 -23.47 -45.22
CA LYS A 14 -3.17 -23.67 -44.81
C LYS A 14 -3.07 -24.84 -43.83
N SER A 15 -1.87 -25.45 -43.83
CA SER A 15 -1.25 -26.33 -42.82
C SER A 15 -2.07 -26.50 -41.54
N PRO A 16 -2.18 -27.73 -40.97
CA PRO A 16 -2.87 -27.95 -39.71
C PRO A 16 -2.52 -26.83 -38.74
N VAL A 17 -3.50 -25.97 -38.45
CA VAL A 17 -3.31 -24.90 -37.48
C VAL A 17 -2.94 -25.64 -36.22
N GLU A 18 -1.72 -25.41 -35.74
CA GLU A 18 -1.25 -26.10 -34.56
C GLU A 18 -2.32 -25.95 -33.48
N GLN A 19 -2.70 -27.07 -32.87
CA GLN A 19 -3.72 -27.11 -31.82
C GLN A 19 -3.45 -26.06 -30.73
N SER A 20 -2.17 -25.74 -30.49
CA SER A 20 -1.70 -24.66 -29.60
C SER A 20 -2.27 -23.28 -29.96
N VAL A 21 -2.36 -22.94 -31.25
CA VAL A 21 -2.87 -21.65 -31.75
C VAL A 21 -4.38 -21.57 -31.53
N VAL A 22 -5.12 -22.62 -31.90
CA VAL A 22 -6.58 -22.68 -31.69
C VAL A 22 -6.94 -22.54 -30.22
N LEU A 23 -6.21 -23.22 -29.33
CA LEU A 23 -6.44 -23.13 -27.88
C LEU A 23 -6.14 -21.72 -27.33
N LYS A 24 -5.11 -21.04 -27.83
CA LYS A 24 -4.80 -19.64 -27.47
C LYS A 24 -5.90 -18.68 -27.95
N GLU A 25 -6.41 -18.87 -29.17
CA GLU A 25 -7.51 -18.07 -29.72
C GLU A 25 -8.82 -18.29 -28.94
N TYR A 26 -9.12 -19.54 -28.58
CA TYR A 26 -10.27 -19.87 -27.74
C TYR A 26 -10.19 -19.17 -26.38
N TYR A 27 -9.07 -19.30 -25.67
CA TYR A 27 -8.88 -18.66 -24.37
C TYR A 27 -8.96 -17.13 -24.44
N SER A 28 -8.34 -16.52 -25.45
CA SER A 28 -8.38 -15.06 -25.61
C SER A 28 -9.78 -14.55 -25.95
N SER A 29 -10.55 -15.30 -26.75
CA SER A 29 -11.95 -15.00 -27.07
C SER A 29 -12.85 -15.10 -25.83
N TRP A 30 -12.67 -16.15 -25.01
CA TRP A 30 -13.38 -16.30 -23.73
C TRP A 30 -13.08 -15.15 -22.76
N ARG A 31 -11.79 -14.76 -22.61
CA ARG A 31 -11.39 -13.60 -21.78
C ARG A 31 -12.02 -12.30 -22.28
N LYS A 32 -12.03 -12.08 -23.59
CA LYS A 32 -12.65 -10.90 -24.21
C LYS A 32 -14.16 -10.87 -23.90
N PHE A 33 -14.86 -11.99 -24.11
CA PHE A 33 -16.29 -12.08 -23.83
C PHE A 33 -16.61 -11.73 -22.37
N ASN A 34 -15.93 -12.33 -21.39
CA ASN A 34 -16.19 -12.05 -19.97
C ASN A 34 -15.94 -10.58 -19.59
N ARG A 35 -14.92 -9.95 -20.18
CA ARG A 35 -14.67 -8.52 -19.99
C ARG A 35 -15.79 -7.68 -20.59
N ASP A 36 -16.22 -8.01 -21.80
CA ASP A 36 -17.25 -7.27 -22.54
C ASP A 36 -18.63 -7.44 -21.87
N THR A 37 -18.90 -8.57 -21.22
CA THR A 37 -20.13 -8.82 -20.42
C THR A 37 -20.05 -8.33 -18.98
N LYS A 38 -18.90 -7.81 -18.54
CA LYS A 38 -18.64 -7.38 -17.15
C LYS A 38 -18.91 -8.50 -16.12
N GLU A 39 -18.54 -9.73 -16.47
CA GLU A 39 -18.64 -10.87 -15.57
C GLU A 39 -17.84 -10.59 -14.27
N GLY A 40 -18.44 -10.91 -13.13
CA GLY A 40 -17.77 -10.78 -11.84
C GLY A 40 -16.58 -11.73 -11.76
N PHE A 41 -15.45 -11.27 -11.24
CA PHE A 41 -14.29 -12.12 -11.00
C PHE A 41 -13.58 -11.71 -9.70
N PHE A 42 -12.91 -12.69 -9.10
CA PHE A 42 -12.05 -12.47 -7.95
C PHE A 42 -10.59 -12.56 -8.39
N ALA A 43 -9.83 -11.49 -8.17
CA ALA A 43 -8.41 -11.47 -8.50
C ALA A 43 -7.59 -12.14 -7.38
N ILE A 44 -6.73 -13.08 -7.76
CA ILE A 44 -5.75 -13.70 -6.87
C ILE A 44 -4.37 -13.31 -7.40
N TYR A 45 -3.58 -12.63 -6.57
CA TYR A 45 -2.26 -12.14 -6.94
C TYR A 45 -1.20 -13.23 -6.77
N GLU A 46 -0.08 -13.11 -7.49
CA GLU A 46 0.99 -14.13 -7.52
C GLU A 46 1.54 -14.45 -6.14
N ARG A 47 1.51 -13.51 -5.19
CA ARG A 47 1.94 -13.74 -3.81
C ARG A 47 1.13 -14.83 -3.11
N PHE A 48 -0.17 -14.92 -3.36
CA PHE A 48 -1.01 -16.01 -2.82
C PHE A 48 -0.52 -17.37 -3.30
N LYS A 49 -0.12 -17.46 -4.58
CA LYS A 49 0.42 -18.70 -5.14
C LYS A 49 1.73 -19.11 -4.47
N LYS A 50 2.60 -18.14 -4.17
CA LYS A 50 3.90 -18.38 -3.52
C LYS A 50 3.77 -18.75 -2.05
N GLU A 51 2.84 -18.14 -1.33
CA GLU A 51 2.79 -18.20 0.14
C GLU A 51 1.67 -19.08 0.70
N HIS A 52 0.65 -19.40 -0.10
CA HIS A 52 -0.55 -20.08 0.40
C HIS A 52 -1.02 -21.24 -0.46
N LEU A 53 -0.94 -21.16 -1.78
CA LEU A 53 -1.60 -22.14 -2.66
C LEU A 53 -1.10 -23.58 -2.45
N ALA A 54 0.19 -23.78 -2.17
CA ALA A 54 0.76 -25.10 -1.96
C ALA A 54 0.38 -25.70 -0.59
N ASP A 55 0.30 -24.86 0.44
CA ASP A 55 0.19 -25.29 1.84
C ASP A 55 -1.21 -25.15 2.43
N LEU A 56 -2.13 -24.49 1.72
CA LEU A 56 -3.50 -24.32 2.16
C LEU A 56 -4.32 -25.55 1.79
N GLU A 57 -4.95 -26.15 2.80
CA GLU A 57 -5.81 -27.31 2.59
C GLU A 57 -6.94 -27.02 1.58
N GLY A 58 -7.34 -28.04 0.81
CA GLY A 58 -8.34 -27.87 -0.25
C GLY A 58 -9.70 -27.35 0.22
N GLY A 59 -10.07 -27.62 1.48
CA GLY A 59 -11.30 -27.10 2.09
C GLY A 59 -11.25 -25.58 2.34
N PRO A 60 -10.33 -25.10 3.19
CA PRO A 60 -10.05 -23.67 3.37
C PRO A 60 -9.84 -22.92 2.05
N LEU A 61 -9.11 -23.49 1.09
CA LEU A 61 -8.91 -22.87 -0.22
C LEU A 61 -10.23 -22.66 -0.97
N LYS A 62 -11.11 -23.67 -1.05
CA LYS A 62 -12.44 -23.54 -1.66
C LYS A 62 -13.27 -22.47 -0.96
N LEU A 63 -13.21 -22.41 0.38
CA LEU A 63 -13.91 -21.40 1.16
C LEU A 63 -13.40 -19.99 0.90
N TYR A 64 -12.07 -19.81 0.80
CA TYR A 64 -11.45 -18.53 0.46
C TYR A 64 -11.91 -18.03 -0.92
N LEU A 65 -11.90 -18.92 -1.92
CA LEU A 65 -12.40 -18.61 -3.27
C LEU A 65 -13.89 -18.21 -3.24
N LEU A 66 -14.72 -18.93 -2.47
CA LEU A 66 -16.13 -18.60 -2.30
C LEU A 66 -16.31 -17.20 -1.70
N PHE A 67 -15.53 -16.83 -0.68
CA PHE A 67 -15.54 -15.46 -0.16
C PHE A 67 -15.09 -14.43 -1.19
N GLY A 68 -14.12 -14.77 -2.05
CA GLY A 68 -13.74 -13.95 -3.18
C GLY A 68 -14.90 -13.64 -4.14
N PHE A 69 -15.76 -14.62 -4.41
CA PHE A 69 -16.95 -14.43 -5.25
C PHE A 69 -18.09 -13.69 -4.54
N TYR A 70 -18.23 -13.85 -3.22
CA TYR A 70 -19.26 -13.14 -2.45
C TYR A 70 -18.85 -11.71 -2.07
N ALA A 71 -17.56 -11.46 -1.94
CA ALA A 71 -17.04 -10.14 -1.69
C ALA A 71 -17.34 -9.26 -2.90
N ASN A 72 -18.12 -8.20 -2.70
CA ASN A 72 -18.20 -7.15 -3.70
C ASN A 72 -16.78 -6.59 -3.91
N ASN A 73 -16.39 -6.40 -5.18
CA ASN A 73 -15.09 -5.84 -5.61
C ASN A 73 -14.72 -4.52 -4.92
N SER A 74 -15.70 -3.82 -4.32
CA SER A 74 -15.48 -2.56 -3.62
C SER A 74 -14.98 -2.67 -2.18
N TYR A 75 -15.41 -3.69 -1.41
CA TYR A 75 -15.25 -3.67 0.06
C TYR A 75 -14.81 -4.99 0.69
N GLY A 76 -14.67 -6.07 -0.07
CA GLY A 76 -14.05 -7.30 0.44
C GLY A 76 -14.85 -8.06 1.51
N HIS A 77 -16.09 -7.67 1.82
CA HIS A 77 -16.88 -8.29 2.87
C HIS A 77 -18.03 -9.15 2.34
N SER A 78 -18.37 -10.19 3.08
CA SER A 78 -19.49 -11.08 2.82
C SER A 78 -20.17 -11.48 4.14
N TRP A 79 -21.46 -11.82 4.07
CA TRP A 79 -22.28 -12.21 5.23
C TRP A 79 -23.00 -13.55 5.11
N PRO A 80 -22.57 -14.55 4.30
CA PRO A 80 -23.24 -15.84 4.27
C PRO A 80 -23.14 -16.51 5.65
N SER A 81 -24.25 -17.09 6.11
CA SER A 81 -24.25 -17.83 7.36
C SER A 81 -23.42 -19.12 7.20
N ILE A 82 -22.90 -19.66 8.30
CA ILE A 82 -22.19 -20.94 8.29
C ILE A 82 -23.08 -22.06 7.71
N ALA A 83 -24.38 -22.04 8.00
CA ALA A 83 -25.34 -22.99 7.45
C ALA A 83 -25.47 -22.86 5.91
N THR A 84 -25.51 -21.63 5.39
CA THR A 84 -25.53 -21.37 3.94
C THR A 84 -24.28 -21.90 3.25
N ILE A 85 -23.11 -21.69 3.86
CA ILE A 85 -21.84 -22.18 3.32
C ILE A 85 -21.79 -23.71 3.37
N ALA A 86 -22.26 -24.31 4.47
CA ALA A 86 -22.30 -25.76 4.65
C ALA A 86 -23.20 -26.44 3.61
N ASP A 87 -24.38 -25.88 3.35
CA ASP A 87 -25.31 -26.31 2.32
C ASP A 87 -24.68 -26.23 0.92
N PHE A 88 -24.05 -25.10 0.58
CA PHE A 88 -23.36 -24.92 -0.70
C PHE A 88 -22.29 -25.99 -0.97
N PHE A 89 -21.49 -26.33 0.04
CA PHE A 89 -20.44 -27.35 -0.08
C PHE A 89 -20.91 -28.78 0.19
N GLY A 90 -22.17 -29.00 0.57
CA GLY A 90 -22.69 -30.31 0.96
C GLY A 90 -21.95 -30.92 2.16
N THR A 91 -21.61 -30.11 3.15
CA THR A 91 -20.81 -30.52 4.33
C THR A 91 -21.48 -30.10 5.64
N GLN A 92 -20.90 -30.47 6.78
CA GLN A 92 -21.38 -30.08 8.10
C GLN A 92 -20.87 -28.69 8.49
N THR A 93 -21.65 -27.96 9.27
CA THR A 93 -21.29 -26.62 9.80
C THR A 93 -19.95 -26.65 10.56
N ARG A 94 -19.69 -27.71 11.33
CA ARG A 94 -18.40 -27.92 12.03
C ARG A 94 -17.20 -27.94 11.08
N THR A 95 -17.36 -28.51 9.89
CA THR A 95 -16.30 -28.52 8.87
C THR A 95 -16.02 -27.11 8.37
N ILE A 96 -17.08 -26.32 8.15
CA ILE A 96 -16.94 -24.91 7.76
C ILE A 96 -16.27 -24.09 8.87
N ASP A 97 -16.63 -24.31 10.14
CA ASP A 97 -15.97 -23.64 11.26
C ASP A 97 -14.47 -23.96 11.32
N SER A 98 -14.10 -25.21 11.08
CA SER A 98 -12.69 -25.61 10.98
C SER A 98 -11.98 -24.91 9.83
N TRP A 99 -12.58 -24.87 8.63
CA TRP A 99 -11.99 -24.18 7.49
C TRP A 99 -11.84 -22.69 7.72
N MET A 100 -12.84 -22.09 8.36
CA MET A 100 -12.84 -20.68 8.73
C MET A 100 -11.69 -20.37 9.71
N LYS A 101 -11.50 -21.22 10.72
CA LYS A 101 -10.40 -21.08 11.66
C LYS A 101 -9.05 -21.10 10.95
N VAL A 102 -8.84 -22.02 10.01
CA VAL A 102 -7.60 -22.06 9.21
C VAL A 102 -7.38 -20.75 8.45
N LEU A 103 -8.42 -20.18 7.83
CA LEU A 103 -8.29 -18.91 7.10
C LEU A 103 -8.01 -17.72 8.03
N VAL A 104 -8.60 -17.70 9.23
CA VAL A 104 -8.31 -16.66 10.26
C VAL A 104 -6.88 -16.80 10.76
N ASP A 105 -6.46 -18.02 11.13
CA ASP A 105 -5.13 -18.30 11.65
C ASP A 105 -4.03 -18.00 10.61
N ARG A 106 -4.35 -18.14 9.31
CA ARG A 106 -3.47 -17.77 8.19
C ARG A 106 -3.56 -16.29 7.80
N GLY A 107 -4.36 -15.49 8.51
CA GLY A 107 -4.47 -14.06 8.24
C GLY A 107 -5.10 -13.70 6.90
N LEU A 108 -5.86 -14.63 6.30
CA LEU A 108 -6.51 -14.45 5.00
C LEU A 108 -7.89 -13.81 5.13
N ILE A 109 -8.53 -13.97 6.28
CA ILE A 109 -9.83 -13.37 6.60
C ILE A 109 -9.86 -12.83 8.03
N TYR A 110 -10.73 -11.84 8.23
CA TYR A 110 -11.13 -11.33 9.55
C TYR A 110 -12.64 -11.51 9.70
N ARG A 111 -13.11 -11.91 10.88
CA ARG A 111 -14.53 -12.04 11.17
C ARG A 111 -14.95 -11.14 12.31
N ASP A 112 -15.88 -10.27 12.00
CA ASP A 112 -16.49 -9.38 12.99
C ASP A 112 -17.86 -9.90 13.41
N ARG A 113 -18.11 -9.83 14.72
CA ARG A 113 -19.43 -10.00 15.30
C ARG A 113 -20.11 -8.64 15.34
N THR A 114 -20.51 -8.13 14.18
CA THR A 114 -21.48 -7.03 14.14
C THR A 114 -22.78 -7.50 14.80
N ASP A 115 -23.58 -6.58 15.35
CA ASP A 115 -24.88 -6.79 16.03
C ASP A 115 -25.98 -7.50 15.18
N LYS A 116 -25.61 -8.00 14.00
CA LYS A 116 -26.46 -8.73 13.06
C LYS A 116 -26.46 -10.23 13.38
N LYS A 117 -27.50 -10.94 12.90
CA LYS A 117 -27.66 -12.40 13.06
C LYS A 117 -26.52 -13.24 12.45
N SER A 118 -25.77 -12.71 11.49
CA SER A 118 -24.60 -13.37 10.89
C SER A 118 -23.34 -12.54 11.07
N HIS A 119 -22.21 -13.22 11.30
CA HIS A 119 -20.91 -12.58 11.34
C HIS A 119 -20.56 -12.04 9.96
N THR A 120 -19.95 -10.86 9.92
CA THR A 120 -19.40 -10.29 8.69
C THR A 120 -17.99 -10.82 8.51
N THR A 121 -17.68 -11.36 7.33
CA THR A 121 -16.36 -11.89 6.98
C THR A 121 -15.70 -10.95 5.99
N PHE A 122 -14.51 -10.46 6.33
CA PHE A 122 -13.69 -9.57 5.52
C PHE A 122 -12.50 -10.34 4.97
N LEU A 123 -12.24 -10.21 3.67
CA LEU A 123 -10.97 -10.63 3.10
C LEU A 123 -9.88 -9.67 3.56
N VAL A 124 -8.76 -10.21 4.04
CA VAL A 124 -7.62 -9.42 4.51
C VAL A 124 -6.53 -9.46 3.42
N PRO A 125 -5.88 -8.32 3.11
CA PRO A 125 -4.73 -8.33 2.21
C PRO A 125 -3.63 -9.28 2.71
N TYR A 126 -3.21 -10.20 1.85
CA TYR A 126 -2.14 -11.19 2.10
C TYR A 126 -0.80 -10.75 1.50
N SER A 127 -0.68 -9.48 1.14
CA SER A 127 0.52 -8.90 0.57
C SER A 127 0.72 -7.50 1.12
N ASP A 128 1.98 -7.07 1.13
CA ASP A 128 2.30 -5.73 1.59
C ASP A 128 1.44 -4.70 0.85
N THR A 129 0.92 -3.74 1.59
CA THR A 129 -0.14 -2.85 1.11
C THR A 129 0.09 -1.43 1.59
N LEU A 130 -0.17 -0.47 0.69
CA LEU A 130 -0.22 0.94 1.00
C LEU A 130 -1.66 1.34 1.33
N LEU A 131 -1.93 1.82 2.54
CA LEU A 131 -3.27 2.18 3.00
C LEU A 131 -3.34 3.66 3.37
N LYS A 132 -4.28 4.40 2.76
CA LYS A 132 -4.53 5.78 3.15
C LYS A 132 -5.23 5.83 4.50
N GLN A 133 -4.55 6.35 5.51
CA GLN A 133 -5.08 6.42 6.85
C GLN A 133 -5.88 7.72 7.08
N LYS A 134 -6.99 7.58 7.81
CA LYS A 134 -7.79 8.70 8.27
C LYS A 134 -7.88 8.67 9.80
N PRO A 135 -7.73 9.81 10.48
CA PRO A 135 -8.08 9.94 11.88
C PRO A 135 -9.59 9.69 12.07
N ARG A 136 -10.03 9.34 13.29
CA ARG A 136 -11.46 9.11 13.59
C ARG A 136 -12.27 10.39 13.43
N LYS A 137 -11.68 11.51 13.84
CA LYS A 137 -12.29 12.84 13.75
C LYS A 137 -11.48 13.75 12.83
N ASN A 138 -12.11 14.84 12.42
CA ASN A 138 -11.40 15.92 11.74
C ASN A 138 -10.56 16.68 12.77
N HIS A 139 -9.31 16.99 12.42
CA HIS A 139 -8.41 17.79 13.25
C HIS A 139 -8.17 19.14 12.59
N GLU A 140 -8.12 20.21 13.39
CA GLU A 140 -7.87 21.57 12.91
C GLU A 140 -6.43 21.79 12.43
N GLN A 141 -5.49 20.99 12.93
CA GLN A 141 -4.08 21.02 12.55
C GLN A 141 -3.58 19.60 12.27
N ASP A 142 -2.50 19.48 11.49
CA ASP A 142 -1.79 18.22 11.29
C ASP A 142 -0.71 18.06 12.38
N GLY A 143 -1.14 18.00 13.65
CA GLY A 143 -0.27 17.97 14.83
C GLY A 143 -0.32 16.65 15.62
N GLN A 144 0.28 16.63 16.81
CA GLN A 144 0.43 15.43 17.65
C GLN A 144 -0.91 14.73 17.94
N GLU A 145 -1.98 15.48 18.24
CA GLU A 145 -3.32 14.91 18.48
C GLU A 145 -3.87 14.12 17.28
N MET A 146 -3.53 14.53 16.06
CA MET A 146 -3.94 13.83 14.84
C MET A 146 -3.20 12.51 14.68
N LEU A 147 -1.89 12.49 14.97
CA LEU A 147 -1.09 11.26 15.00
C LEU A 147 -1.64 10.30 16.06
N GLU A 148 -1.90 10.77 17.27
CA GLU A 148 -2.46 9.95 18.36
C GLU A 148 -3.82 9.36 18.02
N ASP A 149 -4.70 10.13 17.38
CA ASP A 149 -5.99 9.62 16.90
C ASP A 149 -5.80 8.53 15.84
N ILE A 150 -4.85 8.70 14.91
CA ILE A 150 -4.50 7.63 13.96
C ILE A 150 -3.97 6.40 14.68
N LEU A 151 -3.03 6.55 15.62
CA LEU A 151 -2.45 5.45 16.37
C LEU A 151 -3.52 4.69 17.17
N SER A 152 -4.53 5.39 17.70
CA SER A 152 -5.67 4.75 18.36
C SER A 152 -6.45 3.83 17.41
N VAL A 153 -6.61 4.21 16.13
CA VAL A 153 -7.29 3.36 15.14
C VAL A 153 -6.46 2.12 14.84
N LEU A 154 -5.14 2.28 14.73
CA LEU A 154 -4.24 1.17 14.49
C LEU A 154 -4.20 0.20 15.67
N LEU A 155 -4.25 0.71 16.90
CA LEU A 155 -4.31 -0.11 18.11
C LEU A 155 -5.61 -0.91 18.20
N ASP A 156 -6.76 -0.30 17.95
CA ASP A 156 -8.05 -1.01 17.92
C ASP A 156 -8.08 -2.12 16.86
N MET A 157 -7.36 -1.93 15.76
CA MET A 157 -7.27 -2.86 14.64
C MET A 157 -5.95 -3.65 14.63
N GLN A 158 -5.23 -3.75 15.76
CA GLN A 158 -3.92 -4.39 15.84
C GLN A 158 -3.95 -5.87 15.41
N SER A 159 -5.06 -6.57 15.63
CA SER A 159 -5.24 -7.96 15.17
C SER A 159 -5.25 -8.11 13.65
N VAL A 160 -5.57 -7.03 12.93
CA VAL A 160 -5.63 -7.00 11.46
C VAL A 160 -4.40 -6.30 10.88
N TYR A 161 -4.01 -5.17 11.45
CA TYR A 161 -2.89 -4.37 10.93
C TYR A 161 -1.52 -4.80 11.47
N GLY A 162 -1.49 -5.54 12.58
CA GLY A 162 -0.26 -5.88 13.27
C GLY A 162 0.25 -4.75 14.16
N THR A 163 1.52 -4.85 14.54
CA THR A 163 2.18 -3.91 15.46
C THR A 163 2.84 -2.77 14.70
N VAL A 164 2.82 -1.55 15.25
CA VAL A 164 3.59 -0.43 14.69
C VAL A 164 5.08 -0.72 14.90
N VAL A 165 5.82 -0.78 13.79
CA VAL A 165 7.27 -1.03 13.80
C VAL A 165 8.08 0.23 13.52
N ARG A 166 7.52 1.19 12.79
CA ARG A 166 8.19 2.46 12.49
C ARG A 166 7.20 3.57 12.13
N ILE A 167 7.55 4.81 12.46
CA ILE A 167 6.83 6.01 12.03
C ILE A 167 7.87 6.95 11.42
N VAL A 168 7.60 7.48 10.23
CA VAL A 168 8.50 8.37 9.50
C VAL A 168 7.72 9.54 8.92
N HIS A 169 8.28 10.74 9.03
CA HIS A 169 7.78 11.93 8.35
C HIS A 169 8.62 12.20 7.10
N LEU A 170 8.07 11.96 5.93
CA LEU A 170 8.72 12.31 4.67
C LEU A 170 8.43 13.77 4.30
N PHE A 171 9.48 14.48 3.92
CA PHE A 171 9.42 15.84 3.40
C PHE A 171 9.97 15.89 1.96
N HIS A 172 9.34 16.71 1.12
CA HIS A 172 9.83 17.03 -0.23
C HIS A 172 9.45 18.45 -0.62
N TRP A 173 10.42 19.21 -1.11
CA TRP A 173 10.14 20.47 -1.80
C TRP A 173 9.42 20.21 -3.11
N GLY A 174 8.33 20.94 -3.34
CA GLY A 174 7.67 20.92 -4.63
C GLY A 174 8.58 21.43 -5.73
N ARG A 175 8.17 21.21 -6.98
CA ARG A 175 8.98 21.60 -8.14
C ARG A 175 8.32 22.63 -9.00
N LYS A 176 9.16 23.48 -9.56
CA LYS A 176 8.84 24.31 -10.71
C LYS A 176 9.87 24.02 -11.80
N LYS A 177 9.45 23.25 -12.81
CA LYS A 177 10.36 22.60 -13.78
C LYS A 177 11.25 21.57 -13.07
N ALA A 178 12.57 21.64 -13.25
CA ALA A 178 13.54 20.76 -12.61
C ALA A 178 14.09 21.31 -11.28
N MET A 179 13.68 22.52 -10.86
CA MET A 179 14.16 23.15 -9.64
C MET A 179 13.17 22.99 -8.48
N PRO A 180 13.66 22.87 -7.24
CA PRO A 180 12.84 23.02 -6.04
C PRO A 180 12.08 24.36 -6.01
N ASP A 181 10.93 24.40 -5.35
CA ASP A 181 10.06 25.56 -5.18
C ASP A 181 9.68 25.66 -3.71
N ALA A 182 10.38 26.52 -2.95
CA ALA A 182 10.20 26.71 -1.51
C ALA A 182 8.75 27.07 -1.10
N ARG A 183 7.93 27.55 -2.05
CA ARG A 183 6.51 27.88 -1.81
C ARG A 183 5.58 26.66 -1.84
N LYS A 184 6.11 25.49 -2.15
CA LYS A 184 5.36 24.24 -2.23
C LYS A 184 6.10 23.19 -1.43
N THR A 185 5.42 22.65 -0.43
CA THR A 185 5.96 21.55 0.36
C THR A 185 5.02 20.36 0.29
N TYR A 186 5.62 19.18 0.40
CA TYR A 186 4.90 17.91 0.44
C TYR A 186 5.33 17.16 1.70
N HIS A 187 4.37 16.95 2.57
CA HIS A 187 4.56 16.24 3.83
C HIS A 187 3.73 14.96 3.81
N LEU A 188 4.39 13.84 4.07
CA LEU A 188 3.77 12.53 4.11
C LEU A 188 4.19 11.80 5.38
N LEU A 189 3.23 11.55 6.25
CA LEU A 189 3.44 10.69 7.41
C LEU A 189 3.22 9.24 7.02
N LEU A 190 4.23 8.41 7.24
CA LEU A 190 4.20 6.96 7.07
C LEU A 190 4.19 6.30 8.45
N ILE A 191 3.22 5.43 8.69
CA ILE A 191 3.15 4.58 9.86
C ILE A 191 3.17 3.14 9.36
N ILE A 192 4.26 2.44 9.64
CA ILE A 192 4.50 1.10 9.14
C ILE A 192 4.11 0.11 10.24
N THR A 193 3.18 -0.78 9.92
CA THR A 193 2.79 -1.88 10.78
C THR A 193 3.25 -3.21 10.19
N LYS A 194 3.54 -4.17 11.06
CA LYS A 194 3.97 -5.53 10.70
C LYS A 194 3.10 -6.55 11.42
N ARG A 195 2.50 -7.43 10.63
CA ARG A 195 1.68 -8.56 11.09
C ARG A 195 2.56 -9.75 11.49
N GLU A 196 1.96 -10.72 12.19
CA GLU A 196 2.65 -11.95 12.61
C GLU A 196 3.10 -12.82 11.42
N ASP A 197 2.44 -12.70 10.26
CA ASP A 197 2.78 -13.37 9.00
C ASP A 197 3.74 -12.55 8.11
N ASP A 198 4.50 -11.63 8.71
CA ASP A 198 5.49 -10.77 8.06
C ASP A 198 4.95 -9.81 6.99
N VAL A 199 3.63 -9.71 6.81
CA VAL A 199 3.02 -8.73 5.90
C VAL A 199 3.19 -7.31 6.46
N LEU A 200 3.72 -6.42 5.64
CA LEU A 200 3.87 -4.99 5.96
C LEU A 200 2.70 -4.17 5.46
N ILE A 201 2.13 -3.34 6.32
CA ILE A 201 1.14 -2.35 5.90
C ILE A 201 1.72 -0.96 6.12
N CYS A 202 1.89 -0.23 5.03
CA CYS A 202 2.33 1.15 5.05
C CYS A 202 1.09 2.04 5.09
N HIS A 203 0.76 2.54 6.28
CA HIS A 203 -0.30 3.52 6.46
C HIS A 203 0.23 4.89 6.13
N TYR A 204 -0.44 5.64 5.25
CA TYR A 204 0.03 6.97 4.86
C TYR A 204 -1.02 8.06 5.08
N ARG A 205 -0.52 9.25 5.45
CA ARG A 205 -1.33 10.46 5.63
C ARG A 205 -0.59 11.65 5.03
N ILE A 206 -1.22 12.32 4.07
CA ILE A 206 -0.71 13.60 3.54
C ILE A 206 -1.03 14.68 4.57
N LEU A 207 -0.01 15.41 5.02
CA LEU A 207 -0.14 16.52 5.96
C LEU A 207 -0.24 17.81 5.14
N ARG A 208 -1.43 18.39 5.06
CA ARG A 208 -1.73 19.55 4.22
C ARG A 208 -1.60 20.87 4.95
N LYS A 209 -1.56 20.82 6.28
CA LYS A 209 -1.56 21.99 7.17
C LYS A 209 -0.17 22.32 7.71
N LEU A 210 0.87 21.85 7.01
CA LEU A 210 2.29 22.11 7.27
C LEU A 210 2.94 22.83 6.08
N SER A 211 2.17 23.59 5.30
CA SER A 211 2.66 24.24 4.07
C SER A 211 3.71 25.34 4.31
N ASP A 212 3.78 25.80 5.56
CA ASP A 212 4.71 26.78 6.11
C ASP A 212 5.95 26.12 6.74
N GLN A 213 6.04 24.79 6.75
CA GLN A 213 7.15 24.06 7.33
C GLN A 213 8.07 23.52 6.23
N GLY A 214 9.38 23.57 6.45
CA GLY A 214 10.39 23.14 5.50
C GLY A 214 11.68 22.71 6.19
N VAL A 215 12.68 22.37 5.37
CA VAL A 215 14.03 22.05 5.85
C VAL A 215 15.01 23.16 5.47
N SER A 216 16.15 23.23 6.14
CA SER A 216 17.19 24.26 5.90
C SER A 216 18.01 24.08 4.62
N GLU A 217 17.64 23.16 3.74
CA GLU A 217 18.31 22.94 2.46
C GLU A 217 17.28 22.88 1.34
N LEU A 218 17.39 23.79 0.36
CA LEU A 218 16.50 23.79 -0.78
C LEU A 218 16.85 22.65 -1.78
N PHE A 219 18.13 22.36 -1.94
CA PHE A 219 18.67 21.33 -2.83
C PHE A 219 19.14 20.11 -2.04
N VAL A 220 18.19 19.23 -1.73
CA VAL A 220 18.50 17.94 -1.09
C VAL A 220 19.01 16.98 -2.17
N ASP A 221 20.33 16.78 -2.22
CA ASP A 221 21.01 15.90 -3.19
C ASP A 221 20.99 14.42 -2.77
N GLU A 222 20.96 14.16 -1.47
CA GLU A 222 20.79 12.83 -0.91
C GLU A 222 19.80 12.85 0.27
N PRO A 223 19.12 11.71 0.56
CA PRO A 223 18.17 11.66 1.64
C PRO A 223 18.79 12.11 2.97
N SER A 224 18.17 13.09 3.61
CA SER A 224 18.70 13.74 4.81
C SER A 224 17.70 13.65 5.96
N LEU A 225 18.21 13.51 7.19
CA LEU A 225 17.38 13.40 8.38
C LEU A 225 17.02 14.76 8.96
N PHE A 226 15.83 14.84 9.53
CA PHE A 226 15.42 15.94 10.38
C PHE A 226 14.61 15.44 11.58
N GLU A 227 14.50 16.26 12.61
CA GLU A 227 13.64 15.97 13.76
C GLU A 227 12.22 16.46 13.49
N SER A 228 11.27 15.53 13.39
CA SER A 228 9.88 15.91 13.23
C SER A 228 9.29 16.40 14.55
N HIS A 229 8.36 17.36 14.48
CA HIS A 229 7.57 17.81 15.64
C HIS A 229 6.64 16.73 16.24
N PHE A 230 6.52 15.56 15.61
CA PHE A 230 5.70 14.46 16.10
C PHE A 230 6.52 13.63 17.07
N THR A 231 5.86 13.03 18.05
CA THR A 231 6.50 12.11 19.00
C THR A 231 5.80 10.77 19.04
N TYR A 232 6.57 9.71 19.22
CA TYR A 232 6.08 8.35 19.40
C TYR A 232 6.90 7.65 20.48
N LEU A 233 6.22 7.09 21.48
CA LEU A 233 6.85 6.45 22.64
C LEU A 233 7.90 7.35 23.34
N GLY A 234 7.62 8.65 23.42
CA GLY A 234 8.48 9.64 24.06
C GLY A 234 9.72 10.04 23.25
N LYS A 235 9.87 9.56 22.00
CA LYS A 235 10.95 9.95 21.10
C LYS A 235 10.42 10.77 19.91
N PRO A 236 11.18 11.73 19.37
CA PRO A 236 10.83 12.38 18.11
C PRO A 236 10.67 11.35 16.99
N VAL A 237 9.66 11.55 16.15
CA VAL A 237 9.50 10.81 14.90
C VAL A 237 10.62 11.25 13.96
N ILE A 238 11.26 10.27 13.33
CA ILE A 238 12.33 10.54 12.36
C ILE A 238 11.72 11.20 11.12
N GLY A 239 12.25 12.36 10.75
CA GLY A 239 11.99 13.02 9.49
C GLY A 239 13.02 12.63 8.44
N ILE A 240 12.58 12.45 7.19
CA ILE A 240 13.47 12.23 6.04
C ILE A 240 13.09 13.22 4.94
N ALA A 241 13.98 14.14 4.66
CA ALA A 241 13.95 14.98 3.47
C ALA A 241 14.42 14.11 2.29
N VAL A 242 13.54 13.88 1.32
CA VAL A 242 13.89 13.07 0.15
C VAL A 242 14.56 13.93 -0.92
N GLU A 243 15.37 13.27 -1.75
CA GLU A 243 16.05 13.89 -2.87
C GLU A 243 15.10 14.74 -3.73
N HIS A 244 15.55 15.94 -4.08
CA HIS A 244 14.78 16.87 -4.90
C HIS A 244 14.40 16.29 -6.26
N GLY A 245 15.14 15.28 -6.77
CA GLY A 245 14.91 14.54 -8.01
C GLY A 245 13.77 13.52 -7.96
N VAL A 246 13.32 13.08 -6.77
CA VAL A 246 12.30 12.02 -6.58
C VAL A 246 10.92 12.57 -6.19
N PRO A 247 9.87 12.47 -7.03
CA PRO A 247 8.55 13.00 -6.66
C PRO A 247 7.91 12.19 -5.54
N VAL A 248 7.53 12.83 -4.43
CA VAL A 248 6.71 12.18 -3.40
C VAL A 248 5.24 12.31 -3.79
N ASN A 249 4.72 11.33 -4.51
CA ASN A 249 3.29 11.22 -4.82
C ASN A 249 2.75 9.84 -4.43
N VAL A 250 1.47 9.78 -4.10
CA VAL A 250 0.79 8.54 -3.67
C VAL A 250 -0.03 7.91 -4.80
N LYS A 251 0.30 8.22 -6.06
CA LYS A 251 -0.44 7.78 -7.26
C LYS A 251 0.49 7.07 -8.24
N GLY A 252 -0.02 6.03 -8.89
CA GLY A 252 0.69 5.33 -9.95
C GLY A 252 1.92 4.58 -9.44
N GLU A 253 3.00 4.62 -10.22
CA GLU A 253 4.25 3.88 -9.97
C GLU A 253 4.91 4.25 -8.62
N TYR A 254 4.66 5.46 -8.11
CA TYR A 254 5.17 5.90 -6.81
C TYR A 254 4.64 5.10 -5.62
N GLN A 255 3.51 4.40 -5.77
CA GLN A 255 3.04 3.51 -4.71
C GLN A 255 3.98 2.33 -4.49
N ALA A 256 4.59 1.80 -5.57
CA ALA A 256 5.58 0.74 -5.46
C ALA A 256 6.85 1.27 -4.77
N TYR A 257 7.31 2.46 -5.16
CA TYR A 257 8.45 3.13 -4.52
C TYR A 257 8.23 3.35 -3.01
N LEU A 258 7.06 3.86 -2.59
CA LEU A 258 6.75 4.05 -1.17
C LEU A 258 6.74 2.74 -0.38
N MET A 259 6.34 1.64 -1.02
CA MET A 259 6.38 0.31 -0.40
C MET A 259 7.80 -0.26 -0.33
N GLU A 260 8.64 -0.01 -1.33
CA GLU A 260 10.07 -0.34 -1.28
C GLU A 260 10.77 0.45 -0.18
N LEU A 261 10.57 1.77 -0.14
CA LEU A 261 11.06 2.64 0.92
C LEU A 261 10.61 2.16 2.30
N ALA A 262 9.34 1.76 2.46
CA ALA A 262 8.85 1.23 3.73
C ALA A 262 9.58 -0.06 4.15
N ARG A 263 9.91 -0.95 3.21
CA ARG A 263 10.68 -2.17 3.49
C ARG A 263 12.11 -1.83 3.92
N ASP A 264 12.75 -0.95 3.17
CA ASP A 264 14.12 -0.51 3.46
C ASP A 264 14.17 0.16 4.84
N LEU A 265 13.22 1.05 5.12
CA LEU A 265 13.09 1.68 6.43
C LEU A 265 12.93 0.62 7.53
N VAL A 266 12.10 -0.40 7.37
CA VAL A 266 11.99 -1.45 8.41
C VAL A 266 13.30 -2.23 8.61
N ALA A 267 14.09 -2.42 7.55
CA ALA A 267 15.35 -3.17 7.60
C ALA A 267 16.54 -2.36 8.13
N VAL A 268 16.55 -1.04 7.92
CA VAL A 268 17.64 -0.15 8.32
C VAL A 268 17.66 0.04 9.84
N SER A 269 18.82 -0.13 10.46
CA SER A 269 19.04 0.10 11.89
C SER A 269 19.11 1.58 12.26
N GLU A 270 18.90 1.92 13.52
CA GLU A 270 19.04 3.29 14.03
C GLU A 270 20.46 3.84 13.86
N GLU A 271 21.48 2.99 13.98
CA GLU A 271 22.90 3.37 13.78
C GLU A 271 23.15 3.80 12.33
N GLN A 272 22.64 3.03 11.36
CA GLN A 272 22.74 3.36 9.94
C GLN A 272 21.98 4.65 9.59
N LEU A 273 20.85 4.92 10.25
CA LEU A 273 20.16 6.20 10.06
C LEU A 273 21.01 7.36 10.59
N GLN A 274 21.70 7.19 11.71
CA GLN A 274 22.51 8.26 12.30
C GLN A 274 23.69 8.70 11.42
N GLU A 275 24.13 7.85 10.49
CA GLU A 275 25.18 8.16 9.51
C GLU A 275 24.69 9.06 8.36
N MET A 276 23.37 9.22 8.19
CA MET A 276 22.81 10.08 7.15
C MET A 276 23.03 11.57 7.48
N PRO A 277 23.14 12.43 6.45
CA PRO A 277 23.20 13.87 6.63
C PRO A 277 22.00 14.40 7.40
N ARG A 278 22.15 15.56 8.04
CA ARG A 278 21.11 16.19 8.85
C ARG A 278 20.80 17.59 8.35
N VAL A 279 19.52 17.91 8.31
CA VAL A 279 18.99 19.24 8.00
C VAL A 279 18.12 19.72 9.14
N SER A 280 18.07 21.04 9.34
CA SER A 280 17.14 21.64 10.29
C SER A 280 15.73 21.61 9.71
N TYR A 281 14.71 21.49 10.57
CA TYR A 281 13.30 21.48 10.16
C TYR A 281 12.49 22.42 11.03
N GLY A 282 11.63 23.22 10.40
CA GLY A 282 10.87 24.26 11.08
C GLY A 282 10.11 25.14 10.10
N ASN A 283 9.74 26.35 10.54
CA ASN A 283 9.12 27.33 9.66
C ASN A 283 10.09 27.68 8.51
N ILE A 284 9.59 27.71 7.28
CA ILE A 284 10.38 27.97 6.08
C ILE A 284 11.15 29.29 6.17
N GLU A 285 10.53 30.34 6.71
CA GLU A 285 11.16 31.66 6.87
C GLU A 285 12.37 31.55 7.81
N ASP A 286 12.22 30.87 8.94
CA ASP A 286 13.29 30.72 9.94
C ASP A 286 14.45 29.84 9.45
N VAL A 287 14.14 28.71 8.78
CA VAL A 287 15.17 27.72 8.42
C VAL A 287 15.96 28.09 7.17
N LEU A 288 15.39 28.87 6.24
CA LEU A 288 16.11 29.31 5.04
C LEU A 288 16.90 30.60 5.27
N GLU A 289 16.41 31.53 6.10
CA GLU A 289 17.21 32.70 6.52
C GLU A 289 18.50 32.28 7.24
N SER A 290 18.43 31.18 8.02
CA SER A 290 19.62 30.62 8.67
C SER A 290 20.63 29.99 7.70
N GLU A 291 20.20 29.55 6.52
CA GLU A 291 21.08 29.03 5.46
C GLU A 291 21.78 30.19 4.73
N GLU A 292 21.03 31.23 4.35
CA GLU A 292 21.59 32.42 3.68
C GLU A 292 22.62 33.14 4.57
N ALA A 293 22.32 33.31 5.87
CA ALA A 293 23.25 33.90 6.82
C ALA A 293 24.49 33.04 7.08
N ALA A 294 24.38 31.71 6.98
CA ALA A 294 25.53 30.81 7.12
C ALA A 294 26.44 30.84 5.88
N MET A 295 25.87 30.99 4.67
CA MET A 295 26.62 31.14 3.43
C MET A 295 27.39 32.46 3.39
N GLU A 296 26.78 33.58 3.81
CA GLU A 296 27.45 34.89 3.87
C GLU A 296 28.67 34.88 4.82
N LEU A 297 28.58 34.19 5.96
CA LEU A 297 29.70 34.07 6.91
C LEU A 297 30.87 33.22 6.36
N THR A 298 30.58 32.17 5.57
CA THR A 298 31.63 31.36 4.94
C THR A 298 32.33 32.06 3.78
N GLU A 299 31.61 32.92 3.04
CA GLU A 299 32.22 33.74 1.98
C GLU A 299 33.12 34.85 2.55
N GLU A 300 32.77 35.42 3.72
CA GLU A 300 33.62 36.40 4.41
C GLU A 300 34.89 35.78 5.02
N GLU A 301 34.87 34.51 5.47
CA GLU A 301 36.05 33.82 5.99
C GLU A 301 37.03 33.39 4.87
N ASP A 302 36.54 33.02 3.69
CA ASP A 302 37.37 32.65 2.53
C ASP A 302 38.01 33.89 1.83
N ASP A 303 37.47 35.08 2.03
CA ASP A 303 38.02 36.36 1.53
C ASP A 303 39.07 36.99 2.48
N GLU A 304 39.25 36.43 3.69
CA GLU A 304 40.24 36.90 4.70
C GLU A 304 41.54 36.05 4.81
N GLU A 305 41.73 35.00 3.99
CA GLU A 305 43.00 34.23 3.89
C GLU A 305 43.96 34.62 2.74
#